data_AF-A0A0P9DCQ0-F1
#
_entry.id   AF-A0A0P9DCQ0-F1
#
_cell.length_a   1.000
_cell.length_b   1.000
_cell.length_c   1.000
_cell.angle_alpha   90.00
_cell.angle_beta   90.00
_cell.angle_gamma   90.00
#
_symmetry.space_group_name_H-M   'P 1'
#
loop_
_entity.id
_entity.type
_entity.pdbx_description
1 polymer ?
#
loop_
_entity_poly.entity_id
_entity_poly.type
_entity_poly.pdbx_seq_one_letter_code
_entity_poly.pdbx_strand_id
1 'polypeptide(L)'
;RIEDKIKYLYIDAAYFKVRENSKYKSMALYTSIGVNSNGIRQILSMDVYNSEDEMDWNNFFFKLQERGLTGVKLVISDGHAGIMKAVKESFPGSLWQYCHFHFMKNLRKTMNNEHWKDISKIVSEALMDESLFKIAMDRMEEMKLNKSIDMFYKWYDSLYSYISFPKEHQ
;
A
#
# COMPACT_ATOMS: atom_id res chain seq x y z
N ARG A 1 -16.79 8.52 -16.08
CA ARG A 1 -17.61 7.90 -15.01
C ARG A 1 -17.00 6.52 -14.72
N ILE A 2 -16.96 6.08 -13.46
CA ILE A 2 -16.54 4.72 -13.08
C ILE A 2 -17.82 3.89 -13.10
N GLU A 3 -17.91 2.94 -14.03
CA GLU A 3 -19.14 2.19 -14.28
C GLU A 3 -19.17 0.87 -13.50
N ASP A 4 -18.02 0.22 -13.38
CA ASP A 4 -17.89 -1.03 -12.64
C ASP A 4 -17.77 -0.80 -11.12
N LYS A 5 -18.31 -1.75 -10.35
CA LYS A 5 -17.98 -1.88 -8.92
C LYS A 5 -16.52 -2.28 -8.76
N ILE A 6 -15.77 -1.51 -7.97
CA ILE A 6 -14.36 -1.73 -7.69
C ILE A 6 -14.23 -2.38 -6.33
N LYS A 7 -13.73 -3.62 -6.28
CA LYS A 7 -13.57 -4.39 -5.03
C LYS A 7 -12.26 -4.06 -4.33
N TYR A 8 -11.20 -3.88 -5.10
CA TYR A 8 -9.85 -3.61 -4.59
C TYR A 8 -9.32 -2.32 -5.17
N LEU A 9 -8.75 -1.48 -4.32
CA LEU A 9 -8.22 -0.17 -4.71
C LEU A 9 -6.74 -0.11 -4.34
N TYR A 10 -5.88 0.01 -5.33
CA TYR A 10 -4.47 0.32 -5.13
C TYR A 10 -4.28 1.83 -5.26
N ILE A 11 -3.57 2.43 -4.31
CA ILE A 11 -3.21 3.83 -4.34
C ILE A 11 -1.73 4.00 -4.05
N ASP A 12 -1.12 4.97 -4.72
CA ASP A 12 0.29 5.30 -4.56
C ASP A 12 0.53 6.77 -4.86
N ALA A 13 1.65 7.30 -4.37
CA ALA A 13 2.09 8.65 -4.67
C ALA A 13 3.56 8.65 -5.13
N ALA A 14 3.83 9.41 -6.19
CA ALA A 14 5.19 9.60 -6.69
C ALA A 14 5.53 11.09 -6.73
N TYR A 15 6.69 11.46 -6.19
CA TYR A 15 7.13 12.85 -6.18
C TYR A 15 7.89 13.21 -7.46
N PHE A 16 7.50 14.33 -8.06
CA PHE A 16 8.15 14.91 -9.23
C PHE A 16 8.54 16.36 -9.00
N LYS A 17 9.59 16.81 -9.69
CA LYS A 17 9.95 18.24 -9.75
C LYS A 17 9.15 18.89 -10.86
N VAL A 18 8.22 19.76 -10.48
CA VAL A 18 7.36 20.51 -11.40
C VAL A 18 7.86 21.95 -11.46
N ARG A 19 7.93 22.51 -12.67
CA ARG A 19 8.30 23.91 -12.87
C ARG A 19 7.04 24.76 -12.94
N GLU A 20 6.87 25.66 -11.98
CA GLU A 20 5.74 26.58 -11.89
C GLU A 20 6.27 27.99 -11.61
N ASN A 21 5.84 28.99 -12.37
CA ASN A 21 6.26 30.39 -12.19
C ASN A 21 7.79 30.56 -12.07
N SER A 22 8.53 29.89 -12.96
CA SER A 22 10.00 29.88 -12.99
C SER A 22 10.70 29.31 -11.74
N LYS A 23 9.97 28.63 -10.84
CA LYS A 23 10.51 27.91 -9.69
C LYS A 23 10.21 26.42 -9.79
N TYR A 24 11.12 25.59 -9.30
CA TYR A 24 10.87 24.15 -9.17
C TYR A 24 10.27 23.85 -7.80
N LYS A 25 9.15 23.12 -7.80
CA LYS A 25 8.50 22.60 -6.60
C LYS A 25 8.47 21.08 -6.65
N SER A 26 8.56 20.43 -5.49
CA SER A 26 8.31 18.99 -5.37
C SER A 26 6.80 18.81 -5.20
N MET A 27 6.16 18.05 -6.08
CA MET A 27 4.72 17.79 -6.03
C MET A 27 4.48 16.28 -6.08
N ALA A 28 3.39 15.83 -5.47
CA ALA A 28 2.99 14.42 -5.43
C ALA A 28 1.99 14.13 -6.55
N LEU A 29 2.27 13.15 -7.39
CA LEU A 29 1.31 12.57 -8.32
C LEU A 29 0.65 11.39 -7.64
N TYR A 30 -0.62 11.54 -7.30
CA TYR A 30 -1.43 10.45 -6.78
C TYR A 30 -1.93 9.60 -7.93
N THR A 31 -1.89 8.29 -7.76
CA THR A 31 -2.42 7.33 -8.73
C THR A 31 -3.37 6.37 -8.03
N SER A 32 -4.48 6.04 -8.71
CA SER A 32 -5.41 5.00 -8.26
C SER A 32 -5.64 3.96 -9.35
N ILE A 33 -5.58 2.69 -8.96
CA ILE A 33 -5.88 1.54 -9.80
C ILE A 33 -6.96 0.72 -9.11
N GLY A 34 -8.08 0.53 -9.79
CA GLY A 34 -9.18 -0.30 -9.32
C GLY A 34 -9.11 -1.71 -9.91
N VAL A 35 -9.49 -2.71 -9.12
CA VAL A 35 -9.79 -4.06 -9.59
C VAL A 35 -11.29 -4.28 -9.48
N ASN A 36 -11.94 -4.54 -10.61
CA ASN A 36 -13.37 -4.81 -10.63
C ASN A 36 -13.67 -6.25 -10.19
N SER A 37 -14.96 -6.61 -10.17
CA SER A 37 -15.41 -7.95 -9.74
C SER A 37 -14.96 -9.09 -10.67
N ASN A 38 -14.53 -8.77 -11.89
CA ASN A 38 -14.01 -9.74 -12.86
C ASN A 38 -12.47 -9.87 -12.78
N GLY A 39 -11.83 -9.22 -11.79
CA GLY A 39 -10.37 -9.24 -11.65
C GLY A 39 -9.63 -8.29 -12.61
N ILE A 40 -10.34 -7.48 -13.40
CA ILE A 40 -9.74 -6.57 -14.37
C ILE A 40 -9.22 -5.34 -13.65
N ARG A 41 -7.92 -5.03 -13.87
CA ARG A 41 -7.27 -3.82 -13.35
C ARG A 41 -7.46 -2.66 -14.32
N GLN A 42 -7.79 -1.49 -13.79
CA GLN A 42 -7.91 -0.26 -14.56
C GLN A 42 -7.46 0.96 -13.76
N ILE A 43 -6.80 1.90 -14.43
CA ILE A 43 -6.46 3.20 -13.83
C ILE A 43 -7.76 4.00 -13.67
N LEU A 44 -8.02 4.48 -12.46
CA LEU A 44 -9.22 5.25 -12.15
C LEU A 44 -8.94 6.75 -12.20
N SER A 45 -7.85 7.22 -11.59
CA SER A 45 -7.43 8.63 -11.62
C SER A 45 -5.92 8.76 -11.44
N MET A 46 -5.39 9.85 -11.99
CA MET A 46 -4.07 10.39 -11.68
C MET A 46 -4.22 11.89 -11.50
N ASP A 47 -3.78 12.42 -10.36
CA ASP A 47 -3.95 13.84 -10.03
C ASP A 47 -2.73 14.35 -9.26
N VAL A 48 -2.39 15.63 -9.45
CA VAL A 48 -1.21 16.25 -8.83
C VAL A 48 -1.62 17.09 -7.63
N TYR A 49 -0.90 16.89 -6.53
CA TYR A 49 -1.09 17.55 -5.23
C TYR A 49 0.22 18.14 -4.71
N ASN A 50 0.13 19.05 -3.75
CA ASN A 50 1.30 19.71 -3.16
C ASN A 50 2.04 18.81 -2.17
N SER A 51 1.30 17.93 -1.48
CA SER A 51 1.83 17.11 -0.39
C SER A 51 1.13 15.74 -0.34
N GLU A 52 1.43 14.94 0.69
CA GLU A 52 0.75 13.68 0.99
C GLU A 52 -0.14 13.76 2.25
N ASP A 53 -0.69 14.94 2.53
CA ASP A 53 -1.53 15.14 3.70
C ASP A 53 -2.93 14.50 3.56
N GLU A 54 -3.58 14.34 4.70
CA GLU A 54 -4.89 13.70 4.83
C GLU A 54 -5.98 14.44 4.04
N MET A 55 -5.90 15.78 3.95
CA MET A 55 -6.87 16.60 3.23
C MET A 55 -6.78 16.39 1.72
N ASP A 56 -5.57 16.37 1.17
CA ASP A 56 -5.30 16.10 -0.24
C ASP A 56 -5.79 14.69 -0.63
N TRP A 57 -5.55 13.67 0.21
CA TRP A 57 -6.04 12.30 -0.01
C TRP A 57 -7.57 12.20 0.08
N ASN A 58 -8.20 12.83 1.06
CA ASN A 58 -9.66 12.87 1.18
C ASN A 58 -10.31 13.53 -0.05
N ASN A 59 -9.75 14.64 -0.54
CA ASN A 59 -10.23 15.28 -1.76
C ASN A 59 -10.05 14.38 -2.99
N PHE A 60 -8.94 13.65 -3.09
CA PHE A 60 -8.72 12.67 -4.16
C PHE A 60 -9.77 11.54 -4.14
N PHE A 61 -10.06 10.97 -2.97
CA PHE A 61 -11.08 9.93 -2.84
C PHE A 61 -12.49 10.45 -3.09
N PHE A 62 -12.80 11.65 -2.63
CA PHE A 62 -14.08 12.32 -2.91
C PHE A 62 -14.32 12.45 -4.42
N LYS A 63 -13.32 12.90 -5.19
CA LYS A 63 -13.41 12.99 -6.67
C LYS A 63 -13.66 11.63 -7.33
N LEU A 64 -13.07 10.54 -6.81
CA LEU A 64 -13.33 9.19 -7.30
C LEU A 64 -14.78 8.77 -7.03
N GLN A 65 -15.30 9.05 -5.83
CA GLN A 65 -16.66 8.74 -5.43
C GLN A 65 -17.70 9.52 -6.24
N GLU A 66 -17.49 10.82 -6.45
CA GLU A 66 -18.30 11.67 -7.35
C GLU A 66 -18.37 11.09 -8.78
N ARG A 67 -17.29 10.44 -9.23
CA ARG A 67 -17.23 9.79 -10.54
C ARG A 67 -17.91 8.42 -10.56
N GLY A 68 -18.34 7.88 -9.43
CA GLY A 68 -19.06 6.61 -9.31
C GLY A 68 -18.31 5.48 -8.59
N LEU A 69 -17.14 5.74 -7.97
CA LEU A 69 -16.41 4.71 -7.24
C LEU A 69 -17.25 4.16 -6.08
N THR A 70 -17.58 2.87 -6.14
CA THR A 70 -18.34 2.17 -5.09
C THR A 70 -17.86 0.73 -4.92
N GLY A 71 -18.16 0.14 -3.76
CA GLY A 71 -17.94 -1.28 -3.50
C GLY A 71 -16.54 -1.66 -3.03
N VAL A 72 -15.68 -0.68 -2.72
CA VAL A 72 -14.33 -0.92 -2.21
C VAL A 72 -14.40 -1.76 -0.94
N LYS A 73 -13.58 -2.82 -0.89
CA LYS A 73 -13.47 -3.73 0.26
C LYS A 73 -12.07 -3.79 0.84
N LEU A 74 -11.04 -3.61 0.01
CA LEU A 74 -9.64 -3.53 0.42
C LEU A 74 -8.99 -2.34 -0.28
N VAL A 75 -8.32 -1.51 0.50
CA VAL A 75 -7.41 -0.49 -0.02
C VAL A 75 -5.97 -0.93 0.25
N ILE A 76 -5.14 -0.93 -0.78
CA ILE A 76 -3.73 -1.27 -0.72
C ILE A 76 -2.91 -0.02 -1.01
N SER A 77 -2.06 0.38 -0.08
CA SER A 77 -1.20 1.56 -0.23
C SER A 77 0.14 1.38 0.45
N ASP A 78 1.03 2.37 0.36
CA ASP A 78 2.12 2.47 1.31
C ASP A 78 1.59 2.81 2.73
N GLY A 79 2.49 2.80 3.72
CA GLY A 79 2.16 3.07 5.13
C GLY A 79 2.12 4.56 5.50
N HIS A 80 1.91 5.49 4.55
CA HIS A 80 1.87 6.91 4.85
C HIS A 80 0.67 7.25 5.74
N ALA A 81 0.91 8.01 6.82
CA ALA A 81 -0.11 8.29 7.83
C ALA A 81 -1.31 9.07 7.26
N GLY A 82 -1.08 9.98 6.32
CA GLY A 82 -2.16 10.72 5.64
C GLY A 82 -3.08 9.80 4.85
N ILE A 83 -2.53 8.79 4.17
CA ILE A 83 -3.30 7.80 3.43
C ILE A 83 -4.15 6.96 4.38
N MET A 84 -3.53 6.38 5.42
CA MET A 84 -4.24 5.48 6.32
C MET A 84 -5.46 6.15 6.97
N LYS A 85 -5.32 7.43 7.35
CA LYS A 85 -6.42 8.19 7.92
C LYS A 85 -7.51 8.48 6.88
N ALA A 86 -7.13 9.01 5.72
CA ALA A 86 -8.08 9.32 4.66
C ALA A 86 -8.84 8.07 4.16
N VAL A 87 -8.19 6.91 4.11
CA VAL A 87 -8.84 5.62 3.78
C VAL A 87 -9.92 5.27 4.80
N LYS A 88 -9.61 5.41 6.10
CA LYS A 88 -10.56 5.11 7.19
C LYS A 88 -11.80 6.00 7.11
N GLU A 89 -11.63 7.28 6.75
CA GLU A 89 -12.74 8.24 6.61
C GLU A 89 -13.53 8.02 5.32
N SER A 90 -12.85 7.85 4.19
CA SER A 90 -13.47 7.80 2.88
C SER A 90 -14.12 6.45 2.56
N PHE A 91 -13.62 5.35 3.13
CA PHE A 91 -14.09 3.99 2.84
C PHE A 91 -14.43 3.21 4.11
N PRO A 92 -15.42 3.66 4.91
CA PRO A 92 -15.79 2.97 6.14
C PRO A 92 -16.18 1.51 5.88
N GLY A 93 -15.59 0.60 6.65
CA GLY A 93 -15.79 -0.85 6.50
C GLY A 93 -14.91 -1.53 5.44
N SER A 94 -14.06 -0.79 4.73
CA SER A 94 -12.96 -1.39 3.96
C SER A 94 -11.82 -1.76 4.88
N LEU A 95 -11.16 -2.88 4.59
CA LEU A 95 -9.86 -3.20 5.18
C LEU A 95 -8.78 -2.36 4.50
N TRP A 96 -7.69 -2.13 5.22
CA TRP A 96 -6.49 -1.50 4.68
C TRP A 96 -5.31 -2.47 4.76
N GLN A 97 -4.57 -2.60 3.67
CA GLN A 97 -3.39 -3.43 3.59
C GLN A 97 -2.15 -2.59 3.28
N TYR A 98 -1.09 -2.84 4.03
CA TYR A 98 0.21 -2.32 3.67
C TYR A 98 0.75 -3.08 2.46
N CYS A 99 1.01 -2.35 1.38
CA CYS A 99 1.54 -2.90 0.14
C CYS A 99 2.85 -3.67 0.40
N HIS A 100 2.83 -4.97 0.09
CA HIS A 100 3.97 -5.87 0.27
C HIS A 100 5.24 -5.38 -0.46
N PHE A 101 5.09 -4.76 -1.64
CA PHE A 101 6.22 -4.16 -2.35
C PHE A 101 6.87 -3.05 -1.54
N HIS A 102 6.07 -2.14 -0.97
CA HIS A 102 6.58 -1.04 -0.14
C HIS A 102 7.16 -1.54 1.18
N PHE A 103 6.54 -2.56 1.78
CA PHE A 103 7.08 -3.25 2.94
C PHE A 103 8.46 -3.84 2.63
N MET A 104 8.61 -4.65 1.58
CA MET A 104 9.89 -5.25 1.18
C MET A 104 10.96 -4.19 0.88
N LYS A 105 10.59 -3.12 0.16
CA LYS A 105 11.49 -1.99 -0.14
C LYS A 105 11.99 -1.30 1.13
N ASN A 106 11.12 -1.08 2.11
CA ASN A 106 11.48 -0.46 3.37
C ASN A 106 12.26 -1.41 4.28
N LEU A 107 11.92 -2.69 4.27
CA LEU A 107 12.62 -3.72 5.02
C LEU A 107 14.07 -3.84 4.56
N ARG A 108 14.31 -3.83 3.24
CA ARG A 108 15.67 -3.84 2.67
C ARG A 108 16.57 -2.74 3.24
N LYS A 109 16.02 -1.55 3.52
CA LYS A 109 16.79 -0.41 4.06
C LYS A 109 17.26 -0.64 5.50
N THR A 110 16.71 -1.62 6.20
CA THR A 110 17.05 -1.93 7.59
C THR A 110 18.27 -2.84 7.73
N MET A 111 18.80 -3.37 6.61
CA MET A 111 19.88 -4.36 6.60
C MET A 111 20.86 -4.14 5.43
N ASN A 112 22.01 -4.82 5.48
CA ASN A 112 23.00 -4.79 4.41
C ASN A 112 22.60 -5.73 3.25
N ASN A 113 23.36 -5.69 2.15
CA ASN A 113 23.07 -6.51 0.97
C ASN A 113 23.27 -8.02 1.18
N GLU A 114 24.14 -8.42 2.11
CA GLU A 114 24.40 -9.83 2.41
C GLU A 114 23.19 -10.44 3.11
N HIS A 115 22.75 -9.83 4.21
CA HIS A 115 21.55 -10.24 4.93
C HIS A 115 20.29 -10.20 4.04
N TRP A 116 20.17 -9.20 3.16
CA TRP A 116 19.05 -9.11 2.22
C TRP A 116 18.96 -10.32 1.28
N LYS A 117 20.10 -10.79 0.77
CA LYS A 117 20.13 -11.97 -0.11
C LYS A 117 19.62 -13.21 0.60
N ASP A 118 19.95 -13.36 1.88
CA ASP A 118 19.57 -14.53 2.68
C ASP A 118 18.09 -14.52 3.09
N ILE A 119 17.53 -13.34 3.40
CA ILE A 119 16.18 -13.25 3.99
C ILE A 119 15.08 -12.90 2.98
N SER A 120 15.39 -12.21 1.87
CA SER A 120 14.35 -11.61 1.01
C SER A 120 13.33 -12.60 0.47
N LYS A 121 13.78 -13.81 0.10
CA LYS A 121 12.89 -14.88 -0.36
C LYS A 121 11.96 -15.36 0.77
N ILE A 122 12.52 -15.60 1.95
CA ILE A 122 11.79 -16.08 3.14
C ILE A 122 10.69 -15.06 3.51
N VAL A 123 11.01 -13.77 3.52
CA VAL A 123 10.02 -12.72 3.79
C VAL A 123 8.97 -12.66 2.69
N SER A 124 9.37 -12.73 1.42
CA SER A 124 8.42 -12.69 0.31
C SER A 124 7.43 -13.85 0.38
N GLU A 125 7.88 -15.05 0.76
CA GLU A 125 7.02 -16.21 0.97
C GLU A 125 6.11 -16.01 2.19
N ALA A 126 6.65 -15.50 3.29
CA ALA A 126 5.88 -15.20 4.50
C ALA A 126 4.82 -14.10 4.33
N LEU A 127 4.98 -13.18 3.39
CA LEU A 127 3.94 -12.21 3.05
C LEU A 127 2.76 -12.86 2.31
N MET A 128 3.02 -13.93 1.56
CA MET A 128 2.02 -14.70 0.80
C MET A 128 1.40 -15.86 1.60
N ASP A 129 2.05 -16.27 2.69
CA ASP A 129 1.58 -17.32 3.58
C ASP A 129 1.91 -16.94 5.04
N GLU A 130 0.89 -16.53 5.79
CA GLU A 130 0.99 -16.13 7.20
C GLU A 130 1.60 -17.24 8.06
N SER A 131 1.46 -18.51 7.71
CA SER A 131 2.04 -19.62 8.48
C SER A 131 3.58 -19.61 8.49
N LEU A 132 4.20 -18.96 7.49
CA LEU A 132 5.65 -18.80 7.40
C LEU A 132 6.16 -17.56 8.15
N PHE A 133 5.28 -16.73 8.74
CA PHE A 133 5.67 -15.55 9.50
C PHE A 133 6.69 -15.89 10.59
N LYS A 134 6.41 -16.92 11.40
CA LYS A 134 7.30 -17.31 12.49
C LYS A 134 8.69 -17.72 12.00
N ILE A 135 8.76 -18.42 10.86
CA ILE A 135 10.02 -18.83 10.24
C ILE A 135 10.83 -17.59 9.80
N ALA A 136 10.18 -16.60 9.18
CA ALA A 136 10.84 -15.36 8.80
C ALA A 136 11.37 -14.60 10.03
N MET A 137 10.59 -14.54 11.11
CA MET A 137 10.98 -13.88 12.35
C MET A 137 12.15 -14.57 13.04
N ASP A 138 12.12 -15.90 13.16
CA ASP A 138 13.19 -16.67 13.79
C ASP A 138 14.50 -16.52 13.01
N ARG A 139 14.42 -16.53 11.67
CA ARG A 139 15.60 -16.29 10.82
C ARG A 139 16.16 -14.88 10.98
N MET A 140 15.31 -13.86 11.11
CA MET A 140 15.76 -12.50 11.40
C MET A 140 16.40 -12.37 12.79
N GLU A 141 15.91 -13.11 13.77
CA GLU A 141 16.45 -13.14 15.15
C GLU A 141 17.85 -13.77 15.17
N GLU A 142 18.05 -14.91 14.49
CA GLU A 142 19.37 -15.54 14.31
C GLU A 142 20.40 -14.56 13.73
N MET A 143 19.95 -13.71 12.80
CA MET A 143 20.76 -12.70 12.13
C MET A 143 20.84 -11.36 12.89
N LYS A 144 20.19 -11.26 14.07
CA LYS A 144 20.13 -10.08 14.94
C LYS A 144 19.57 -8.82 14.25
N LEU A 145 18.55 -9.00 13.43
CA LEU A 145 17.93 -7.94 12.62
C LEU A 145 16.79 -7.23 13.37
N ASN A 146 17.07 -6.69 14.55
CA ASN A 146 16.05 -6.13 15.46
C ASN A 146 15.14 -5.06 14.79
N LYS A 147 15.71 -4.16 13.98
CA LYS A 147 14.93 -3.15 13.26
C LYS A 147 13.95 -3.76 12.25
N SER A 148 14.35 -4.86 11.61
CA SER A 148 13.54 -5.59 10.64
C SER A 148 12.39 -6.32 11.35
N ILE A 149 12.70 -6.93 12.49
CA ILE A 149 11.74 -7.59 13.40
C ILE A 149 10.69 -6.61 13.89
N ASP A 150 11.11 -5.47 14.44
CA ASP A 150 10.21 -4.41 14.92
C ASP A 150 9.27 -3.93 13.80
N MET A 151 9.82 -3.76 12.59
CA MET A 151 9.04 -3.34 11.44
C MET A 151 8.01 -4.40 11.01
N PHE A 152 8.37 -5.68 11.01
CA PHE A 152 7.43 -6.76 10.65
C PHE A 152 6.30 -6.86 11.68
N TYR A 153 6.63 -6.87 12.98
CA TYR A 153 5.62 -6.87 14.05
C TYR A 153 4.69 -5.66 13.99
N LYS A 154 5.24 -4.46 13.78
CA LYS A 154 4.45 -3.23 13.68
C LYS A 154 3.34 -3.31 12.62
N TRP A 155 3.61 -3.99 11.52
CA TRP A 155 2.70 -4.04 10.37
C TRP A 155 2.00 -5.39 10.20
N TYR A 156 2.17 -6.33 11.13
CA TYR A 156 1.67 -7.70 11.02
C TYR A 156 0.22 -7.77 10.51
N ASP A 157 -0.72 -7.16 11.24
CA ASP A 157 -2.15 -7.23 10.90
C ASP A 157 -2.46 -6.65 9.50
N SER A 158 -1.77 -5.57 9.12
CA SER A 158 -2.00 -4.92 7.84
C SER A 158 -1.31 -5.62 6.67
N LEU A 159 -0.34 -6.50 6.91
CA LEU A 159 0.27 -7.31 5.84
C LEU A 159 -0.64 -8.46 5.41
N TYR A 160 -1.53 -8.93 6.27
CA TYR A 160 -2.35 -10.12 6.04
C TYR A 160 -3.84 -9.84 5.81
N SER A 161 -4.22 -8.57 5.67
CA SER A 161 -5.62 -8.19 5.44
C SER A 161 -6.27 -8.86 4.21
N TYR A 162 -5.50 -9.21 3.17
CA TYR A 162 -5.99 -9.96 2.01
C TYR A 162 -6.52 -11.36 2.34
N ILE A 163 -6.10 -11.98 3.46
CA ILE A 163 -6.53 -13.33 3.87
C ILE A 163 -8.03 -13.36 4.17
N SER A 164 -8.62 -12.20 4.50
CA SER A 164 -10.08 -12.05 4.69
C SER A 164 -10.90 -12.20 3.40
N PHE A 165 -10.26 -12.39 2.25
CA PHE A 165 -10.89 -12.51 0.94
C PHE A 165 -10.74 -13.91 0.35
N PRO A 166 -11.57 -14.32 -0.63
CA PRO A 166 -11.49 -15.65 -1.25
C PRO A 166 -10.10 -15.95 -1.82
N LYS A 167 -9.65 -17.21 -1.74
CA LYS A 167 -8.32 -17.63 -2.20
C LYS A 167 -8.06 -17.34 -3.67
N GLU A 168 -9.09 -17.33 -4.53
CA GLU A 168 -8.91 -17.00 -5.95
C GLU A 168 -8.49 -15.54 -6.18
N HIS A 169 -8.62 -14.69 -5.16
CA HIS A 169 -8.30 -13.26 -5.23
C HIS A 169 -6.98 -12.91 -4.53
N GLN A 170 -6.36 -13.87 -3.84
CA GLN A 170 -5.09 -13.73 -3.12
C GLN A 170 -3.93 -14.00 -4.08
#